data_AF-A0AAU2G6E4-F1
#
_entry.id   AF-A0AAU2G6E4-F1
#
_cell.length_a   1.000
_cell.length_b   1.000
_cell.length_c   1.000
_cell.angle_alpha   90.00
_cell.angle_beta   90.00
_cell.angle_gamma   90.00
#
_symmetry.space_group_name_H-M   'P 1'
#
loop_
_entity.id
_entity.type
_entity.pdbx_description
1 polymer ?
#
loop_
_entity_poly.entity_id
_entity_poly.type
_entity_poly.pdbx_seq_one_letter_code
_entity_poly.pdbx_strand_id
1 'polypeptide(L)'
;MSDIGFSNILTVQIAGTKLKSPENKDLVAGRVDFGAGVPGAFQLTFRDDAKDILAKLNVEIGVPVVIAPFSDGKGTPLITGEVTALETDYDRLGTFTVIRGYDKGHRMLRQRRVAAYKNKTATEIAVELARESGIPLGRTQRTKGQYAFISQANVSDWDFVQRLADENEMVMSINSKGRFQFVKRQRAMTAPPESMPSSRSPLLLKGGEEILRCRAAVTSADQVTAVEARGWNVTTKQSLVYKAPALDNPGFVIGTKPSEASRRFGKAELVDTATPYDKLDEVKHAADALAEDVTSSFAEVEVTARGNTELRPGVAVTLKGVGKPFQGKYTITAARHTFGDQEHYQTFLNVSGRQWRSLYGLTSGGGGAGPARLPSVANALVTDIKDPLRQGRVKLTFPWLDDMYVSDWTRTVQLGGAKGGSMISPDVDDEVLVAFDRGALDHPYVIGGLYNGVDKPDPVDVPVYDPTRGKVTRRTLSDRSNNRIDLLDQSVGLKRGVRLSTGDDRLTINLDRTKTEIVVDSKGAVSIRGSAGVAVNAGGNLSLNAVGSLTIRSGGPMNINAASVLSVQAGGVASVTAGGALTMTSTAAMTLTAGVSLQMTAAINIGLQAITIKSSGLLTSNNNKVLTMGAG
;
A
#
# COMPACT_ATOMS: atom_id res chain seq x y z
N MET A 1 52.91 26.33 26.67
CA MET A 1 52.09 25.10 26.74
C MET A 1 50.90 25.44 27.60
N SER A 2 49.69 25.50 27.05
CA SER A 2 48.48 25.63 27.85
C SER A 2 48.08 24.22 28.27
N ASP A 3 48.40 23.83 29.50
CA ASP A 3 47.86 22.63 30.12
C ASP A 3 46.33 22.75 30.13
N ILE A 4 45.67 21.94 29.33
CA ILE A 4 44.24 21.70 29.47
C ILE A 4 44.09 20.93 30.78
N GLY A 5 43.33 21.45 31.73
CA GLY A 5 43.16 20.89 33.06
C GLY A 5 42.25 19.68 32.99
N PHE A 6 42.83 18.49 32.87
CA PHE A 6 42.06 17.24 32.83
C PHE A 6 41.69 16.81 34.24
N SER A 7 40.39 16.83 34.57
CA SER A 7 39.92 16.40 35.87
C SER A 7 39.33 15.00 35.83
N ASN A 8 39.64 14.22 36.86
CA ASN A 8 39.07 12.90 37.14
C ASN A 8 37.71 12.99 37.88
N ILE A 9 37.16 14.19 38.05
CA ILE A 9 36.00 14.44 38.91
C ILE A 9 34.73 14.44 38.06
N LEU A 10 33.87 13.45 38.29
CA LEU A 10 32.53 13.39 37.74
C LEU A 10 31.57 14.15 38.66
N THR A 11 30.85 15.14 38.12
CA THR A 11 29.70 15.73 38.81
C THR A 11 28.44 15.02 38.32
N VAL A 12 27.74 14.35 39.24
CA VAL A 12 26.44 13.75 38.97
C VAL A 12 25.37 14.49 39.78
N GLN A 13 24.23 14.75 39.15
CA GLN A 13 23.04 15.29 39.78
C GLN A 13 21.90 14.31 39.55
N ILE A 14 21.26 13.84 40.63
CA ILE A 14 20.13 12.89 40.59
C ILE A 14 18.96 13.54 41.31
N ALA A 15 17.76 13.47 40.73
CA ALA A 15 16.54 14.09 41.28
C ALA A 15 16.73 15.60 41.58
N GLY A 16 17.55 16.29 40.78
CA GLY A 16 17.87 17.70 41.00
C GLY A 16 18.91 17.98 42.08
N THR A 17 19.38 16.97 42.81
CA THR A 17 20.39 17.13 43.88
C THR A 17 21.77 16.70 43.39
N LYS A 18 22.78 17.57 43.52
CA LYS A 18 24.16 17.26 43.19
C LYS A 18 24.73 16.29 44.23
N LEU A 19 25.39 15.22 43.77
CA LEU A 19 26.08 14.26 44.64
C LEU A 19 27.15 14.99 45.47
N LYS A 20 27.09 14.79 46.80
CA LYS A 20 28.01 15.35 47.80
C LYS A 20 28.73 14.20 48.50
N SER A 21 29.69 14.53 49.37
CA SER A 21 30.36 13.53 50.20
C SER A 21 29.47 13.14 51.38
N PRO A 22 29.42 11.85 51.79
CA PRO A 22 30.26 10.74 51.33
C PRO A 22 29.83 10.04 50.03
N GLU A 23 28.59 10.21 49.57
CA GLU A 23 27.99 9.40 48.49
C GLU A 23 28.73 9.55 47.15
N ASN A 24 29.39 10.68 46.92
CA ASN A 24 30.25 10.90 45.74
C ASN A 24 31.53 10.04 45.74
N LYS A 25 31.97 9.55 46.91
CA LYS A 25 33.09 8.62 47.04
C LYS A 25 32.66 7.19 46.76
N ASP A 26 31.38 6.90 46.95
CA ASP A 26 30.80 5.58 46.67
C ASP A 26 30.60 5.38 45.16
N LEU A 27 30.56 6.43 44.36
CA LEU A 27 30.52 6.34 42.89
C LEU A 27 31.86 5.82 42.34
N VAL A 28 31.91 4.52 42.03
CA VAL A 28 33.14 3.83 41.59
C VAL A 28 33.31 3.81 40.07
N ALA A 29 32.22 3.85 39.32
CA ALA A 29 32.27 3.90 37.87
C ALA A 29 31.08 4.65 37.27
N GLY A 30 31.32 5.30 36.13
CA GLY A 30 30.31 5.94 35.30
C GLY A 30 30.57 5.64 33.83
N ARG A 31 29.52 5.43 33.07
CA ARG A 31 29.61 5.20 31.64
C ARG A 31 28.47 5.88 30.92
N VAL A 32 28.77 6.55 29.82
CA VAL A 32 27.76 7.15 28.93
C VAL A 32 28.02 6.69 27.51
N ASP A 33 27.04 6.03 26.92
CA ASP A 33 27.06 5.51 25.55
C ASP A 33 26.20 6.39 24.64
N PHE A 34 26.75 6.81 23.52
CA PHE A 34 26.03 7.48 22.44
C PHE A 34 26.24 6.73 21.13
N GLY A 35 25.18 6.57 20.35
CA GLY A 35 25.24 6.09 18.97
C GLY A 35 24.40 6.97 18.06
N ALA A 36 24.78 7.08 16.79
CA ALA A 36 23.97 7.74 15.78
C ALA A 36 22.64 6.99 15.63
N GLY A 37 21.52 7.70 15.70
CA GLY A 37 20.19 7.11 15.52
C GLY A 37 19.69 6.29 16.71
N VAL A 38 20.34 6.33 17.88
CA VAL A 38 19.82 5.69 19.11
C VAL A 38 19.86 6.67 20.28
N PRO A 39 18.94 6.56 21.26
CA PRO A 39 19.02 7.35 22.48
C PRO A 39 20.33 7.08 23.23
N GLY A 40 20.93 8.14 23.78
CA GLY A 40 22.09 8.02 24.65
C GLY A 40 21.73 7.28 25.92
N ALA A 41 22.60 6.38 26.37
CA ALA A 41 22.44 5.60 27.59
C ALA A 41 23.48 6.02 28.62
N PHE A 42 23.15 5.91 29.90
CA PHE A 42 24.12 6.05 30.97
C PHE A 42 23.99 4.93 32.00
N GLN A 43 25.10 4.68 32.67
CA GLN A 43 25.22 3.78 33.80
C GLN A 43 26.09 4.44 34.86
N LEU A 44 25.64 4.41 36.10
CA LEU A 44 26.39 4.84 37.27
C LEU A 44 26.46 3.66 38.23
N THR A 45 27.65 3.25 38.63
CA THR A 45 27.88 2.16 39.56
C THR A 45 28.40 2.72 40.87
N PHE A 46 27.67 2.45 41.93
CA PHE A 46 28.04 2.83 43.29
C PHE A 46 28.42 1.59 44.09
N ARG A 47 29.45 1.69 44.91
CA ARG A 47 29.72 0.74 45.98
C ARG A 47 28.72 0.97 47.10
N ASP A 48 27.94 -0.04 47.43
CA ASP A 48 26.79 0.08 48.32
C ASP A 48 26.81 -1.02 49.39
N ASP A 49 27.84 -1.01 50.23
CA ASP A 49 28.04 -2.03 51.27
C ASP A 49 26.86 -2.05 52.28
N ALA A 50 26.16 -0.92 52.46
CA ALA A 50 25.01 -0.77 53.34
C ALA A 50 23.64 -1.00 52.65
N LYS A 51 23.60 -1.11 51.31
CA LYS A 51 22.38 -1.29 50.49
C LYS A 51 21.36 -0.17 50.65
N ASP A 52 21.82 1.05 50.85
CA ASP A 52 20.98 2.21 51.18
C ASP A 52 21.17 3.39 50.23
N ILE A 53 22.03 3.27 49.20
CA ILE A 53 22.31 4.37 48.26
C ILE A 53 21.06 4.85 47.53
N LEU A 54 20.19 3.94 47.09
CA LEU A 54 18.94 4.32 46.40
C LEU A 54 18.04 5.19 47.30
N ALA A 55 17.92 4.82 48.58
CA ALA A 55 17.13 5.56 49.55
C ALA A 55 17.78 6.92 49.89
N LYS A 56 19.10 6.94 50.12
CA LYS A 56 19.87 8.17 50.41
C LYS A 56 19.80 9.19 49.29
N LEU A 57 19.90 8.74 48.04
CA LEU A 57 19.88 9.59 46.85
C LEU A 57 18.46 9.84 46.32
N ASN A 58 17.43 9.27 46.98
CA ASN A 58 16.02 9.35 46.58
C ASN A 58 15.82 9.01 45.10
N VAL A 59 16.40 7.89 44.66
CA VAL A 59 16.41 7.47 43.26
C VAL A 59 15.20 6.60 42.97
N GLU A 60 14.36 7.06 42.06
CA GLU A 60 13.22 6.31 41.53
C GLU A 60 13.29 6.28 39.99
N ILE A 61 12.58 5.33 39.38
CA ILE A 61 12.44 5.32 37.91
C ILE A 61 11.73 6.61 37.47
N GLY A 62 12.31 7.31 36.49
CA GLY A 62 11.81 8.55 35.93
C GLY A 62 12.46 9.83 36.50
N VAL A 63 13.26 9.73 37.57
CA VAL A 63 13.94 10.93 38.11
C VAL A 63 15.01 11.45 37.13
N PRO A 64 15.17 12.77 36.99
CA PRO A 64 16.15 13.34 36.07
C PRO A 64 17.57 13.14 36.58
N VAL A 65 18.48 12.84 35.66
CA VAL A 65 19.92 12.67 35.90
C VAL A 65 20.71 13.58 34.98
N VAL A 66 21.66 14.32 35.54
CA VAL A 66 22.66 15.08 34.78
C VAL A 66 24.04 14.58 35.15
N ILE A 67 24.79 14.15 34.14
CA ILE A 67 26.19 13.72 34.30
C ILE A 67 27.05 14.75 33.59
N ALA A 68 27.98 15.37 34.32
CA ALA A 68 28.90 16.38 33.80
C ALA A 68 30.32 16.10 34.32
N PRO A 69 31.28 15.72 33.46
CA PRO A 69 32.67 15.69 33.87
C PRO A 69 33.15 17.13 34.11
N PHE A 70 33.96 17.30 35.14
CA PHE A 70 34.57 18.58 35.45
C PHE A 70 35.83 18.71 34.58
N SER A 71 35.89 19.74 33.72
CA SER A 71 37.06 20.05 32.88
C SER A 71 37.21 21.57 32.83
N ASP A 72 38.44 22.08 32.97
CA ASP A 72 38.76 23.52 32.91
C ASP A 72 37.87 24.42 33.79
N GLY A 73 37.51 23.97 35.00
CA GLY A 73 36.70 24.73 35.96
C GLY A 73 35.22 24.87 35.58
N LYS A 74 34.75 24.23 34.51
CA LYS A 74 33.34 24.24 34.07
C LYS A 74 32.78 22.81 33.99
N GLY A 75 31.63 22.58 34.60
CA GLY A 75 30.87 21.34 34.45
C GLY A 75 29.92 21.44 33.26
N THR A 76 30.38 21.10 32.06
CA THR A 76 29.49 21.01 30.89
C THR A 76 28.74 19.68 30.93
N PRO A 77 27.40 19.65 30.85
CA PRO A 77 26.66 18.40 30.84
C PRO A 77 27.10 17.49 29.70
N LEU A 78 27.43 16.24 30.02
CA LEU A 78 27.64 15.18 29.04
C LEU A 78 26.29 14.61 28.61
N ILE A 79 25.44 14.23 29.56
CA ILE A 79 24.10 13.72 29.28
C ILE A 79 23.11 14.28 30.30
N THR A 80 21.92 14.62 29.82
CA THR A 80 20.74 14.90 30.64
C THR A 80 19.69 13.87 30.27
N GLY A 81 19.38 12.98 31.20
CA GLY A 81 18.49 11.85 30.98
C GLY A 81 17.62 11.57 32.20
N GLU A 82 17.06 10.36 32.22
CA GLU A 82 16.14 9.90 33.24
C GLU A 82 16.50 8.47 33.63
N VAL A 83 16.35 8.13 34.91
CA VAL A 83 16.54 6.77 35.40
C VAL A 83 15.47 5.86 34.78
N THR A 84 15.88 4.75 34.19
CA THR A 84 14.96 3.75 33.61
C THR A 84 15.12 2.37 34.21
N ALA A 85 16.24 2.08 34.88
CA ALA A 85 16.45 0.84 35.59
C ALA A 85 17.36 1.03 36.81
N LEU A 86 17.10 0.23 37.84
CA LEU A 86 17.86 0.16 39.08
C LEU A 86 18.24 -1.31 39.28
N GLU A 87 19.52 -1.58 39.52
CA GLU A 87 20.03 -2.93 39.71
C GLU A 87 20.83 -2.98 41.02
N THR A 88 20.78 -4.13 41.70
CA THR A 88 21.74 -4.49 42.74
C THR A 88 22.59 -5.63 42.21
N ASP A 89 23.90 -5.48 42.32
CA ASP A 89 24.89 -6.46 41.88
C ASP A 89 25.79 -6.77 43.07
N TYR A 90 25.92 -8.04 43.44
CA TYR A 90 26.72 -8.46 44.58
C TYR A 90 27.59 -9.65 44.19
N ASP A 91 28.87 -9.56 44.49
CA ASP A 91 29.83 -10.64 44.26
C ASP A 91 30.81 -10.76 45.44
N ARG A 92 31.92 -11.47 45.24
CA ARG A 92 32.97 -11.60 46.28
C ARG A 92 33.77 -10.31 46.48
N LEU A 93 33.69 -9.34 45.57
CA LEU A 93 34.45 -8.08 45.59
C LEU A 93 33.69 -6.95 46.28
N GLY A 94 32.36 -7.01 46.33
CA GLY A 94 31.55 -6.05 47.08
C GLY A 94 30.06 -6.13 46.76
N THR A 95 29.29 -5.24 47.40
CA THR A 95 27.91 -4.96 46.99
C THR A 95 27.89 -3.66 46.19
N PHE A 96 27.22 -3.67 45.05
CA PHE A 96 27.09 -2.53 44.15
C PHE A 96 25.63 -2.22 43.85
N THR A 97 25.35 -0.93 43.73
CA THR A 97 24.09 -0.41 43.21
C THR A 97 24.35 0.22 41.86
N VAL A 98 23.65 -0.23 40.82
CA VAL A 98 23.80 0.26 39.45
C VAL A 98 22.54 1.02 39.04
N ILE A 99 22.70 2.29 38.72
CA ILE A 99 21.65 3.17 38.20
C ILE A 99 21.84 3.28 36.70
N ARG A 100 20.84 2.85 35.92
CA ARG A 100 20.84 2.97 34.46
C ARG A 100 19.72 3.89 33.99
N GLY A 101 19.98 4.56 32.89
CA GLY A 101 19.01 5.43 32.28
C GLY A 101 19.34 5.80 30.86
N TYR A 102 18.44 6.53 30.25
CA TYR A 102 18.59 7.04 28.90
C TYR A 102 18.34 8.54 28.88
N ASP A 103 18.82 9.21 27.82
CA ASP A 103 18.30 10.52 27.49
C ASP A 103 16.78 10.46 27.18
N LYS A 104 16.13 11.62 27.07
CA LYS A 104 14.68 11.70 26.85
C LYS A 104 14.20 11.08 25.53
N GLY A 105 15.10 10.74 24.61
CA GLY A 105 14.77 10.07 23.36
C GLY A 105 14.11 8.71 23.57
N HIS A 106 14.42 8.01 24.67
CA HIS A 106 13.81 6.71 24.98
C HIS A 106 12.27 6.77 25.10
N ARG A 107 11.69 7.95 25.39
CA ARG A 107 10.24 8.13 25.48
C ARG A 107 9.55 7.88 24.15
N MET A 108 10.19 8.22 23.03
CA MET A 108 9.70 7.97 21.67
C MET A 108 9.76 6.49 21.26
N LEU A 109 10.46 5.64 22.03
CA LEU A 109 10.53 4.18 21.81
C LEU A 109 9.45 3.41 22.59
N ARG A 110 8.72 4.05 23.51
CA ARG A 110 7.80 3.36 24.43
C ARG A 110 6.52 2.87 23.78
N GLN A 111 6.10 3.49 22.69
CA GLN A 111 4.86 3.18 21.99
C GLN A 111 5.16 2.94 20.51
N ARG A 112 4.42 2.04 19.90
CA ARG A 112 4.29 1.93 18.45
C ARG A 112 2.95 2.52 18.04
N ARG A 113 2.92 3.21 16.91
CA ARG A 113 1.72 3.90 16.45
C ARG A 113 1.38 3.56 15.02
N VAL A 114 0.08 3.63 14.73
CA VAL A 114 -0.44 3.68 13.37
C VAL A 114 -1.01 5.07 13.16
N ALA A 115 -0.35 5.89 12.36
CA ALA A 115 -0.77 7.27 12.13
C ALA A 115 -0.51 7.67 10.67
N ALA A 116 -1.32 8.60 10.16
CA ALA A 116 -1.16 9.15 8.82
C ALA A 116 -0.95 10.67 8.89
N TYR A 117 0.09 11.16 8.22
CA TYR A 117 0.45 12.57 8.16
C TYR A 117 0.23 13.08 6.73
N LYS A 118 -0.57 14.15 6.59
CA LYS A 118 -0.93 14.74 5.30
C LYS A 118 -0.40 16.17 5.21
N ASN A 119 0.17 16.52 4.07
CA ASN A 119 0.68 17.87 3.76
C ASN A 119 1.65 18.43 4.82
N LYS A 120 2.55 17.60 5.34
CA LYS A 120 3.55 17.97 6.36
C LYS A 120 4.97 17.72 5.85
N THR A 121 5.90 18.55 6.31
CA THR A 121 7.35 18.33 6.14
C THR A 121 7.86 17.32 7.19
N ALA A 122 8.99 16.64 6.90
CA ALA A 122 9.64 15.77 7.89
C ALA A 122 9.94 16.50 9.22
N THR A 123 10.37 17.77 9.16
CA THR A 123 10.63 18.57 10.38
C THR A 123 9.36 18.79 11.21
N GLU A 124 8.22 19.07 10.58
CA GLU A 124 6.96 19.29 11.30
C GLU A 124 6.52 18.02 12.03
N ILE A 125 6.61 16.86 11.36
CA ILE A 125 6.28 15.55 11.95
C ILE A 125 7.24 15.23 13.11
N ALA A 126 8.54 15.41 12.92
CA ALA A 126 9.55 15.16 13.96
C ALA A 126 9.33 16.04 15.22
N VAL A 127 8.97 17.31 15.02
CA VAL A 127 8.69 18.25 16.12
C VAL A 127 7.39 17.90 16.85
N GLU A 128 6.36 17.50 16.12
CA GLU A 128 5.08 17.04 16.67
C GLU A 128 5.28 15.83 17.58
N LEU A 129 5.94 14.78 17.07
CA LEU A 129 6.20 13.54 17.82
C LEU A 129 7.12 13.77 19.04
N ALA A 130 8.13 14.63 18.93
CA ALA A 130 8.98 14.99 20.06
C ALA A 130 8.17 15.71 21.17
N ARG A 131 7.24 16.59 20.80
CA ARG A 131 6.36 17.29 21.77
C ARG A 131 5.39 16.33 22.45
N GLU A 132 4.77 15.44 21.69
CA GLU A 132 3.86 14.43 22.23
C GLU A 132 4.57 13.48 23.19
N SER A 133 5.85 13.18 22.94
CA SER A 133 6.69 12.41 23.85
C SER A 133 7.23 13.22 25.06
N GLY A 134 6.82 14.49 25.20
CA GLY A 134 7.24 15.36 26.30
C GLY A 134 8.72 15.75 26.27
N ILE A 135 9.35 15.77 25.09
CA ILE A 135 10.76 16.09 24.92
C ILE A 135 10.90 17.59 24.57
N PRO A 136 11.67 18.38 25.35
CA PRO A 136 11.89 19.78 25.03
C PRO A 136 12.63 19.96 23.70
N LEU A 137 12.23 20.96 22.91
CA LEU A 137 12.86 21.23 21.62
C LEU A 137 14.19 21.99 21.77
N GLY A 138 15.15 21.60 20.94
CA GLY A 138 16.45 22.22 20.75
C GLY A 138 16.55 22.86 19.37
N ARG A 139 17.64 22.59 18.66
CA ARG A 139 17.87 23.13 17.31
C ARG A 139 17.17 22.26 16.27
N THR A 140 16.29 22.87 15.48
CA THR A 140 15.59 22.22 14.37
C THR A 140 15.81 23.02 13.09
N GLN A 141 16.02 22.34 11.96
CA GLN A 141 16.10 22.95 10.64
C GLN A 141 14.99 22.40 9.76
N ARG A 142 14.37 23.27 8.97
CA ARG A 142 13.25 22.92 8.09
C ARG A 142 13.74 22.11 6.89
N THR A 143 13.12 20.97 6.62
CA THR A 143 13.34 20.17 5.41
C THR A 143 12.64 20.77 4.20
N LYS A 144 13.06 20.35 3.00
CA LYS A 144 12.45 20.76 1.73
C LYS A 144 11.41 19.72 1.31
N GLY A 145 10.36 20.16 0.63
CA GLY A 145 9.27 19.28 0.20
C GLY A 145 8.29 18.94 1.32
N GLN A 146 7.08 18.53 0.94
CA GLN A 146 6.04 18.07 1.86
C GLN A 146 5.57 16.69 1.41
N TYR A 147 5.31 15.80 2.37
CA TYR A 147 4.63 14.55 2.10
C TYR A 147 3.15 14.84 1.89
N ALA A 148 2.63 14.58 0.68
CA ALA A 148 1.20 14.62 0.43
C ALA A 148 0.47 13.63 1.35
N PHE A 149 1.07 12.46 1.53
CA PHE A 149 0.65 11.42 2.46
C PHE A 149 1.88 10.60 2.88
N ILE A 150 2.02 10.33 4.17
CA ILE A 150 2.97 9.35 4.72
C ILE A 150 2.38 8.70 5.96
N SER A 151 2.58 7.39 6.11
CA SER A 151 2.06 6.64 7.25
C SER A 151 3.18 6.13 8.16
N GLN A 152 3.00 6.29 9.47
CA GLN A 152 3.71 5.57 10.51
C GLN A 152 3.00 4.22 10.69
N ALA A 153 3.61 3.14 10.24
CA ALA A 153 2.96 1.82 10.15
C ALA A 153 3.40 0.90 11.30
N ASN A 154 2.79 1.05 12.48
CA ASN A 154 3.10 0.23 13.68
C ASN A 154 4.61 0.21 14.03
N VAL A 155 5.24 1.38 13.93
CA VAL A 155 6.64 1.60 14.31
C VAL A 155 6.69 2.64 15.43
N SER A 156 7.78 2.66 16.19
CA SER A 156 7.95 3.66 17.23
C SER A 156 8.10 5.06 16.64
N ASP A 157 7.81 6.09 17.44
CA ASP A 157 8.00 7.48 17.01
C ASP A 157 9.46 7.76 16.67
N TRP A 158 10.39 7.12 17.40
CA TRP A 158 11.82 7.25 17.16
C TRP A 158 12.23 6.66 15.81
N ASP A 159 11.83 5.42 15.54
CA ASP A 159 12.16 4.73 14.27
C ASP A 159 11.57 5.48 13.07
N PHE A 160 10.35 5.99 13.21
CA PHE A 160 9.69 6.75 12.16
C PHE A 160 10.41 8.08 11.89
N VAL A 161 10.76 8.84 12.93
CA VAL A 161 11.50 10.09 12.77
C VAL A 161 12.92 9.85 12.24
N GLN A 162 13.55 8.73 12.59
CA GLN A 162 14.85 8.36 12.04
C GLN A 162 14.76 8.11 10.53
N ARG A 163 13.75 7.35 10.07
CA ARG A 163 13.47 7.17 8.64
C ARG A 163 13.26 8.51 7.93
N LEU A 164 12.44 9.40 8.51
CA LEU A 164 12.23 10.74 7.96
C LEU A 164 13.53 11.55 7.91
N ALA A 165 14.41 11.40 8.91
CA ALA A 165 15.69 12.07 8.93
C ALA A 165 16.57 11.60 7.76
N ASP A 166 16.65 10.30 7.56
CA ASP A 166 17.45 9.67 6.52
C ASP A 166 17.00 10.06 5.11
N GLU A 167 15.68 10.06 4.87
CA GLU A 167 15.07 10.48 3.59
C GLU A 167 15.35 11.97 3.26
N ASN A 168 15.69 12.79 4.27
CA ASN A 168 15.84 14.24 4.12
C ASN A 168 17.27 14.75 4.37
N GLU A 169 18.28 13.87 4.43
CA GLU A 169 19.68 14.20 4.78
C GLU A 169 19.83 14.89 6.16
N MET A 170 18.95 14.55 7.08
CA MET A 170 18.91 15.07 8.44
C MET A 170 19.42 14.03 9.44
N VAL A 171 19.75 14.48 10.63
CA VAL A 171 20.04 13.64 11.80
C VAL A 171 19.21 14.12 12.99
N MET A 172 18.72 13.15 13.75
CA MET A 172 18.04 13.38 15.02
C MET A 172 18.94 13.01 16.20
N SER A 173 18.88 13.78 17.28
CA SER A 173 19.63 13.49 18.52
C SER A 173 19.05 14.23 19.72
N ILE A 174 19.43 13.81 20.92
CA ILE A 174 19.23 14.60 22.14
C ILE A 174 20.55 15.25 22.52
N ASN A 175 20.54 16.57 22.70
CA ASN A 175 21.76 17.29 23.08
C ASN A 175 22.08 17.13 24.57
N SER A 176 23.24 17.65 24.99
CA SER A 176 23.70 17.63 26.38
C SER A 176 22.71 18.15 27.42
N LYS A 177 21.80 19.05 27.01
CA LYS A 177 20.77 19.67 27.87
C LYS A 177 19.43 18.94 27.83
N GLY A 178 19.37 17.75 27.22
CA GLY A 178 18.15 16.93 27.16
C GLY A 178 17.12 17.47 26.15
N ARG A 179 17.56 18.18 25.11
CA ARG A 179 16.68 18.77 24.09
C ARG A 179 16.81 18.08 22.74
N PHE A 180 15.66 17.83 22.10
CA PHE A 180 15.56 17.23 20.77
C PHE A 180 16.16 18.11 19.67
N GLN A 181 16.98 17.51 18.81
CA GLN A 181 17.56 18.16 17.65
C GLN A 181 17.14 17.43 16.38
N PHE A 182 16.87 18.20 15.33
CA PHE A 182 16.61 17.68 13.98
C PHE A 182 17.32 18.60 12.98
N VAL A 183 18.56 18.27 12.65
CA VAL A 183 19.50 19.16 11.95
C VAL A 183 20.15 18.45 10.77
N LYS A 184 20.73 19.20 9.84
CA LYS A 184 21.52 18.64 8.75
C LYS A 184 22.72 17.87 9.30
N ARG A 185 23.02 16.76 8.64
CA ARG A 185 24.22 15.98 8.93
C ARG A 185 25.48 16.82 8.73
N GLN A 186 26.38 16.82 9.72
CA GLN A 186 27.71 17.39 9.53
C GLN A 186 28.56 16.44 8.69
N ARG A 187 29.34 16.98 7.76
CA ARG A 187 30.24 16.22 6.89
C ARG A 187 31.64 16.23 7.50
N ALA A 188 32.41 15.16 7.29
CA ALA A 188 33.79 15.05 7.78
C ALA A 188 34.65 16.23 7.33
N MET A 189 34.40 16.78 6.14
CA MET A 189 35.12 17.94 5.61
C MET A 189 35.09 19.17 6.54
N THR A 190 34.07 19.29 7.38
CA THR A 190 33.93 20.38 8.37
C THR A 190 34.86 20.26 9.58
N ALA A 191 35.54 19.13 9.76
CA ALA A 191 36.51 18.94 10.84
C ALA A 191 37.70 19.92 10.70
N PRO A 192 38.39 20.26 11.82
CA PRO A 192 39.54 21.15 11.80
C PRO A 192 40.63 20.69 10.81
N PRO A 193 41.30 21.59 10.07
CA PRO A 193 42.35 21.20 9.14
C PRO A 193 43.56 20.59 9.87
N GLU A 194 44.21 19.59 9.27
CA GLU A 194 45.40 18.92 9.84
C GLU A 194 46.58 19.88 10.12
N SER A 195 46.63 21.01 9.41
CA SER A 195 47.61 22.07 9.58
C SER A 195 47.39 22.92 10.83
N MET A 196 46.23 22.83 11.49
CA MET A 196 45.95 23.55 12.72
C MET A 196 46.79 22.97 13.89
N PRO A 197 47.34 23.81 14.78
CA PRO A 197 47.94 23.34 16.03
C PRO A 197 46.89 22.63 16.90
N SER A 198 47.22 21.47 17.49
CA SER A 198 46.31 20.70 18.37
C SER A 198 45.78 21.53 19.54
N SER A 199 46.59 22.43 20.08
CA SER A 199 46.21 23.36 21.16
C SER A 199 45.07 24.33 20.83
N ARG A 200 44.67 24.47 19.56
CA ARG A 200 43.59 25.38 19.13
C ARG A 200 42.23 24.72 18.93
N SER A 201 42.15 23.38 18.90
CA SER A 201 40.87 22.71 18.71
C SER A 201 40.83 21.34 19.43
N PRO A 202 39.84 21.12 20.30
CA PRO A 202 39.68 19.84 21.01
C PRO A 202 39.18 18.71 20.10
N LEU A 203 38.88 19.00 18.82
CA LEU A 203 38.42 18.05 17.81
C LEU A 203 39.55 17.57 16.87
N LEU A 204 40.78 18.06 17.07
CA LEU A 204 41.98 17.56 16.39
C LEU A 204 42.72 16.63 17.36
N LEU A 205 42.69 15.33 17.06
CA LEU A 205 43.25 14.29 17.92
C LEU A 205 44.57 13.81 17.32
N LYS A 206 45.66 13.94 18.09
CA LYS A 206 47.00 13.52 17.64
C LYS A 206 47.44 12.21 18.32
N GLY A 207 48.01 11.31 17.50
CA GLY A 207 48.63 10.06 17.93
C GLY A 207 49.70 10.30 19.00
N GLY A 208 49.56 9.64 20.15
CA GLY A 208 50.50 9.74 21.28
C GLY A 208 50.29 10.95 22.20
N GLU A 209 49.39 11.88 21.87
CA GLU A 209 49.00 13.01 22.73
C GLU A 209 47.56 12.81 23.25
N GLU A 210 46.56 13.18 22.45
CA GLU A 210 45.15 12.98 22.77
C GLU A 210 44.69 11.55 22.50
N ILE A 211 45.23 10.89 21.46
CA ILE A 211 44.91 9.50 21.12
C ILE A 211 45.76 8.55 21.96
N LEU A 212 45.10 7.76 22.79
CA LEU A 212 45.71 6.74 23.66
C LEU A 212 45.78 5.38 22.95
N ARG A 213 44.77 5.05 22.17
CA ARG A 213 44.70 3.83 21.35
C ARG A 213 44.00 4.14 20.03
N CYS A 214 44.51 3.61 18.94
CA CYS A 214 43.89 3.73 17.62
C CYS A 214 43.94 2.39 16.91
N ARG A 215 42.79 1.94 16.42
CA ARG A 215 42.66 0.84 15.46
C ARG A 215 41.87 1.38 14.30
N ALA A 216 42.49 1.43 13.13
CA ALA A 216 41.85 1.90 11.91
C ALA A 216 42.02 0.85 10.81
N ALA A 217 40.99 0.69 9.99
CA ALA A 217 41.00 -0.21 8.86
C ALA A 217 40.33 0.44 7.66
N VAL A 218 40.82 0.11 6.46
CA VAL A 218 40.12 0.36 5.21
C VAL A 218 39.93 -0.98 4.50
N THR A 219 38.78 -1.20 3.88
CA THR A 219 38.43 -2.47 3.26
C THR A 219 37.76 -2.28 1.90
N SER A 220 38.09 -3.14 0.95
CA SER A 220 37.36 -3.24 -0.33
C SER A 220 36.17 -4.21 -0.25
N ALA A 221 35.98 -4.89 0.89
CA ALA A 221 34.85 -5.78 1.08
C ALA A 221 33.53 -5.02 0.89
N ASP A 222 32.61 -5.61 0.14
CA ASP A 222 31.29 -5.07 -0.21
C ASP A 222 31.30 -3.73 -0.97
N GLN A 223 32.47 -3.23 -1.39
CA GLN A 223 32.58 -2.00 -2.17
C GLN A 223 32.21 -2.26 -3.63
N VAL A 224 31.16 -1.58 -4.09
CA VAL A 224 30.69 -1.62 -5.47
C VAL A 224 31.06 -0.34 -6.23
N THR A 225 30.93 -0.36 -7.55
CA THR A 225 31.19 0.81 -8.40
C THR A 225 29.98 1.73 -8.51
N ALA A 226 28.78 1.16 -8.43
CA ALA A 226 27.52 1.88 -8.43
C ALA A 226 26.45 1.05 -7.71
N VAL A 227 25.42 1.73 -7.25
CA VAL A 227 24.19 1.11 -6.77
C VAL A 227 23.03 1.57 -7.62
N GLU A 228 21.99 0.76 -7.69
CA GLU A 228 20.81 1.04 -8.50
C GLU A 228 19.55 0.79 -7.67
N ALA A 229 18.62 1.73 -7.71
CA ALA A 229 17.28 1.53 -7.19
C ALA A 229 16.27 1.51 -8.34
N ARG A 230 15.21 0.73 -8.17
CA ARG A 230 14.16 0.56 -9.19
C ARG A 230 12.77 0.78 -8.63
N GLY A 231 11.89 1.30 -9.47
CA GLY A 231 10.49 1.55 -9.16
C GLY A 231 9.59 1.44 -10.41
N TRP A 232 8.29 1.66 -10.22
CA TRP A 232 7.30 1.59 -11.29
C TRP A 232 6.31 2.75 -11.21
N ASN A 233 6.30 3.61 -12.22
CA ASN A 233 5.31 4.68 -12.32
C ASN A 233 4.06 4.16 -13.01
N VAL A 234 2.99 3.96 -12.23
CA VAL A 234 1.70 3.45 -12.71
C VAL A 234 1.01 4.45 -13.66
N THR A 235 1.17 5.76 -13.41
CA THR A 235 0.51 6.82 -14.18
C THR A 235 1.06 6.92 -15.59
N THR A 236 2.39 6.85 -15.75
CA THR A 236 3.05 6.94 -17.06
C THR A 236 3.35 5.58 -17.68
N LYS A 237 3.13 4.48 -16.94
CA LYS A 237 3.44 3.09 -17.35
C LYS A 237 4.93 2.92 -17.72
N GLN A 238 5.82 3.49 -16.90
CA GLN A 238 7.27 3.47 -17.13
C GLN A 238 8.02 2.92 -15.92
N SER A 239 9.11 2.19 -16.20
CA SER A 239 10.08 1.82 -15.17
C SER A 239 10.84 3.05 -14.70
N LEU A 240 10.98 3.17 -13.38
CA LEU A 240 11.83 4.18 -12.76
C LEU A 240 13.15 3.50 -12.39
N VAL A 241 14.27 4.01 -12.90
CA VAL A 241 15.60 3.48 -12.60
C VAL A 241 16.51 4.66 -12.34
N TYR A 242 17.21 4.63 -11.20
CA TYR A 242 18.29 5.57 -10.94
C TYR A 242 19.52 4.82 -10.44
N LYS A 243 20.67 5.23 -10.96
CA LYS A 243 21.96 4.61 -10.69
C LYS A 243 22.87 5.63 -10.04
N ALA A 244 23.13 5.45 -8.76
CA ALA A 244 24.01 6.31 -7.98
C ALA A 244 25.45 5.75 -8.00
N PRO A 245 26.45 6.55 -8.35
CA PRO A 245 27.83 6.09 -8.37
C PRO A 245 28.40 6.02 -6.94
N ALA A 246 29.01 4.90 -6.57
CA ALA A 246 29.57 4.67 -5.23
C ALA A 246 31.04 5.14 -5.15
N LEU A 247 31.25 6.46 -5.29
CA LEU A 247 32.59 7.02 -5.50
C LEU A 247 33.34 7.37 -4.21
N ASP A 248 32.65 8.03 -3.30
CA ASP A 248 33.16 8.55 -2.03
C ASP A 248 32.07 8.53 -0.95
N ASN A 249 32.42 8.94 0.26
CA ASN A 249 31.48 9.03 1.37
C ASN A 249 31.69 10.35 2.15
N PRO A 250 30.63 11.08 2.52
CA PRO A 250 30.75 12.33 3.26
C PRO A 250 31.21 12.14 4.73
N GLY A 251 31.18 10.91 5.25
CA GLY A 251 31.55 10.54 6.62
C GLY A 251 33.06 10.49 6.88
N PHE A 252 33.91 10.49 5.85
CA PHE A 252 35.36 10.52 6.00
C PHE A 252 36.06 11.22 4.83
N VAL A 253 37.22 11.82 5.10
CA VAL A 253 38.14 12.39 4.09
C VAL A 253 39.54 11.95 4.46
N ILE A 254 40.01 10.90 3.81
CA ILE A 254 41.27 10.21 4.13
C ILE A 254 42.09 10.00 2.86
N GLY A 255 43.29 9.43 2.98
CA GLY A 255 44.24 9.30 1.87
C GLY A 255 43.85 8.33 0.74
N THR A 256 42.66 7.72 0.79
CA THR A 256 42.13 6.82 -0.24
C THR A 256 40.60 6.86 -0.27
N LYS A 257 39.98 6.33 -1.32
CA LYS A 257 38.52 6.34 -1.55
C LYS A 257 37.95 4.95 -1.84
N PRO A 258 36.65 4.73 -1.54
CA PRO A 258 35.91 3.55 -1.97
C PRO A 258 36.11 3.19 -3.45
N SER A 259 36.02 4.19 -4.34
CA SER A 259 36.21 3.99 -5.78
C SER A 259 37.61 3.55 -6.19
N GLU A 260 38.66 3.94 -5.46
CA GLU A 260 40.03 3.50 -5.75
C GLU A 260 40.23 2.03 -5.38
N ALA A 261 39.55 1.58 -4.33
CA ALA A 261 39.58 0.20 -3.88
C ALA A 261 38.72 -0.70 -4.79
N SER A 262 37.48 -0.30 -5.11
CA SER A 262 36.57 -1.12 -5.91
C SER A 262 37.03 -1.30 -7.36
N ARG A 263 37.59 -0.25 -7.99
CA ARG A 263 38.08 -0.33 -9.40
C ARG A 263 39.12 -1.42 -9.64
N ARG A 264 39.87 -1.85 -8.62
CA ARG A 264 40.89 -2.91 -8.74
C ARG A 264 40.29 -4.30 -8.92
N PHE A 265 39.03 -4.50 -8.55
CA PHE A 265 38.34 -5.80 -8.59
C PHE A 265 37.31 -5.88 -9.73
N GLY A 266 37.35 -4.93 -10.66
CA GLY A 266 36.40 -4.86 -11.78
C GLY A 266 35.08 -4.21 -11.40
N LYS A 267 34.11 -4.33 -12.29
CA LYS A 267 32.80 -3.68 -12.16
C LYS A 267 31.85 -4.54 -11.32
N ALA A 268 31.45 -4.02 -10.17
CA ALA A 268 30.40 -4.60 -9.33
C ALA A 268 29.27 -3.57 -9.10
N GLU A 269 28.03 -4.03 -9.08
CA GLU A 269 26.85 -3.19 -8.89
C GLU A 269 25.88 -3.86 -7.91
N LEU A 270 25.30 -3.07 -7.01
CA LEU A 270 24.26 -3.51 -6.07
C LEU A 270 22.91 -2.95 -6.51
N VAL A 271 21.85 -3.76 -6.47
CA VAL A 271 20.50 -3.33 -6.89
C VAL A 271 19.52 -3.50 -5.73
N ASP A 272 18.86 -2.42 -5.32
CA ASP A 272 17.74 -2.46 -4.39
C ASP A 272 16.40 -2.54 -5.15
N THR A 273 15.64 -3.57 -4.82
CA THR A 273 14.31 -3.86 -5.38
C THR A 273 13.28 -4.07 -4.28
N ALA A 274 13.60 -3.70 -3.04
CA ALA A 274 12.85 -4.16 -1.88
C ALA A 274 11.66 -3.24 -1.55
N THR A 275 11.68 -1.96 -1.96
CA THR A 275 10.65 -0.95 -1.62
C THR A 275 9.84 -0.43 -2.84
N PRO A 276 8.49 -0.38 -2.74
CA PRO A 276 7.47 0.41 -3.44
C PRO A 276 7.67 1.40 -4.59
N TYR A 277 8.85 1.98 -4.83
CA TYR A 277 8.91 3.37 -5.31
C TYR A 277 8.07 3.68 -6.57
N ASP A 278 7.23 4.71 -6.49
CA ASP A 278 6.33 5.13 -7.57
C ASP A 278 6.71 6.50 -8.19
N LYS A 279 7.70 7.19 -7.61
CA LYS A 279 8.26 8.47 -8.07
C LYS A 279 9.76 8.40 -8.29
N LEU A 280 10.24 9.11 -9.32
CA LEU A 280 11.67 9.12 -9.68
C LEU A 280 12.54 9.71 -8.56
N ASP A 281 12.05 10.74 -7.87
CA ASP A 281 12.78 11.35 -6.76
C ASP A 281 12.99 10.36 -5.62
N GLU A 282 12.00 9.54 -5.28
CA GLU A 282 12.14 8.50 -4.25
C GLU A 282 13.18 7.45 -4.64
N VAL A 283 13.15 6.99 -5.90
CA VAL A 283 14.16 6.05 -6.45
C VAL A 283 15.56 6.66 -6.37
N LYS A 284 15.70 7.95 -6.67
CA LYS A 284 16.97 8.66 -6.57
C LYS A 284 17.49 8.71 -5.14
N HIS A 285 16.66 9.14 -4.18
CA HIS A 285 17.04 9.20 -2.77
C HIS A 285 17.42 7.82 -2.23
N ALA A 286 16.68 6.77 -2.60
CA ALA A 286 16.99 5.41 -2.19
C ALA A 286 18.35 4.92 -2.72
N ALA A 287 18.65 5.17 -4.00
CA ALA A 287 19.95 4.84 -4.57
C ALA A 287 21.09 5.65 -3.95
N ASP A 288 20.91 6.95 -3.74
CA ASP A 288 21.92 7.80 -3.10
C ASP A 288 22.19 7.36 -1.65
N ALA A 289 21.14 7.01 -0.89
CA ALA A 289 21.24 6.49 0.48
C ALA A 289 21.93 5.12 0.52
N LEU A 290 21.61 4.22 -0.41
CA LEU A 290 22.26 2.92 -0.53
C LEU A 290 23.75 3.06 -0.93
N ALA A 291 24.08 4.02 -1.80
CA ALA A 291 25.46 4.29 -2.18
C ALA A 291 26.24 4.78 -0.96
N GLU A 292 25.65 5.67 -0.17
CA GLU A 292 26.24 6.15 1.06
C GLU A 292 26.41 5.01 2.08
N ASP A 293 25.42 4.13 2.23
CA ASP A 293 25.51 3.00 3.15
C ASP A 293 26.64 2.04 2.77
N VAL A 294 26.71 1.62 1.51
CA VAL A 294 27.77 0.73 1.01
C VAL A 294 29.16 1.37 1.18
N THR A 295 29.31 2.64 0.79
CA THR A 295 30.59 3.35 0.90
C THR A 295 30.97 3.68 2.34
N SER A 296 30.01 3.75 3.28
CA SER A 296 30.28 4.02 4.70
C SER A 296 31.06 2.88 5.36
N SER A 297 30.92 1.65 4.85
CA SER A 297 31.60 0.46 5.37
C SER A 297 33.08 0.36 4.99
N PHE A 298 33.54 1.25 4.11
CA PHE A 298 34.91 1.30 3.57
C PHE A 298 35.96 1.59 4.64
N ALA A 299 35.70 2.56 5.52
CA ALA A 299 36.65 3.01 6.53
C ALA A 299 36.05 2.83 7.92
N GLU A 300 36.79 2.13 8.77
CA GLU A 300 36.43 1.94 10.18
C GLU A 300 37.54 2.46 11.08
N VAL A 301 37.16 3.15 12.15
CA VAL A 301 38.09 3.68 13.13
C VAL A 301 37.56 3.53 14.54
N GLU A 302 38.35 2.87 15.38
CA GLU A 302 38.17 2.79 16.82
C GLU A 302 39.30 3.57 17.49
N VAL A 303 38.97 4.64 18.22
CA VAL A 303 39.95 5.50 18.89
C VAL A 303 39.58 5.66 20.35
N THR A 304 40.49 5.32 21.25
CA THR A 304 40.41 5.79 22.64
C THR A 304 41.19 7.09 22.74
N ALA A 305 40.48 8.18 23.01
CA ALA A 305 41.06 9.49 23.24
C ALA A 305 40.96 9.88 24.73
N ARG A 306 41.79 10.83 25.14
CA ARG A 306 41.59 11.56 26.40
C ARG A 306 40.19 12.19 26.39
N GLY A 307 39.54 12.15 27.55
CA GLY A 307 38.13 12.47 27.65
C GLY A 307 37.79 13.90 27.22
N ASN A 308 36.81 14.03 26.32
CA ASN A 308 36.31 15.30 25.80
C ASN A 308 34.78 15.23 25.58
N THR A 309 34.02 16.10 26.24
CA THR A 309 32.54 16.10 26.20
C THR A 309 31.93 16.50 24.86
N GLU A 310 32.71 17.11 23.97
CA GLU A 310 32.30 17.48 22.62
C GLU A 310 32.31 16.28 21.66
N LEU A 311 33.04 15.22 22.01
CA LEU A 311 33.14 14.00 21.21
C LEU A 311 31.84 13.19 21.29
N ARG A 312 31.02 13.30 20.24
CA ARG A 312 29.68 12.71 20.14
C ARG A 312 29.36 12.30 18.71
N PRO A 313 28.38 11.39 18.51
CA PRO A 313 27.88 11.09 17.17
C PRO A 313 27.49 12.35 16.39
N GLY A 314 27.87 12.39 15.12
CA GLY A 314 27.61 13.52 14.22
C GLY A 314 28.62 14.66 14.32
N VAL A 315 29.61 14.61 15.20
CA VAL A 315 30.70 15.60 15.26
C VAL A 315 31.85 15.18 14.36
N ALA A 316 32.36 16.14 13.57
CA ALA A 316 33.50 15.93 12.68
C ALA A 316 34.84 16.17 13.42
N VAL A 317 35.73 15.16 13.39
CA VAL A 317 37.04 15.16 14.04
C VAL A 317 38.16 14.89 13.06
N THR A 318 39.38 15.28 13.41
CA THR A 318 40.58 15.09 12.59
C THR A 318 41.58 14.22 13.34
N LEU A 319 42.01 13.12 12.72
CA LEU A 319 43.03 12.22 13.25
C LEU A 319 44.37 12.53 12.59
N LYS A 320 45.37 12.85 13.41
CA LYS A 320 46.73 13.19 12.98
C LYS A 320 47.74 12.24 13.59
N GLY A 321 48.76 11.84 12.83
CA GLY A 321 49.83 11.00 13.36
C GLY A 321 49.44 9.53 13.61
N VAL A 322 48.34 9.06 13.01
CA VAL A 322 47.90 7.64 13.07
C VAL A 322 48.37 6.82 11.86
N GLY A 323 49.16 7.41 10.96
CA GLY A 323 49.69 6.79 9.75
C GLY A 323 48.77 6.94 8.54
N LYS A 324 49.35 7.01 7.34
CA LYS A 324 48.60 6.98 6.07
C LYS A 324 48.18 5.53 5.75
N PRO A 325 46.99 5.27 5.19
CA PRO A 325 45.98 6.24 4.75
C PRO A 325 44.97 6.66 5.85
N PHE A 326 45.15 6.24 7.10
CA PHE A 326 44.18 6.38 8.20
C PHE A 326 44.14 7.77 8.86
N GLN A 327 45.11 8.63 8.57
CA GLN A 327 45.03 10.04 8.95
C GLN A 327 44.04 10.78 8.06
N GLY A 328 43.33 11.74 8.64
CA GLY A 328 42.34 12.53 7.92
C GLY A 328 41.17 12.93 8.78
N LYS A 329 40.06 13.28 8.13
CA LYS A 329 38.84 13.74 8.79
C LYS A 329 37.80 12.64 8.84
N TYR A 330 37.08 12.55 9.95
CA TYR A 330 36.05 11.55 10.18
C TYR A 330 34.83 12.17 10.87
N THR A 331 33.65 11.60 10.66
CA THR A 331 32.44 11.93 11.42
C THR A 331 32.15 10.81 12.39
N ILE A 332 32.10 11.11 13.68
CA ILE A 332 31.89 10.11 14.74
C ILE A 332 30.50 9.48 14.56
N THR A 333 30.40 8.15 14.66
CA THR A 333 29.11 7.43 14.63
C THR A 333 28.71 6.91 16.00
N ALA A 334 29.67 6.57 16.86
CA ALA A 334 29.40 6.26 18.27
C ALA A 334 30.48 6.84 19.19
N ALA A 335 30.10 7.18 20.41
CA ALA A 335 31.02 7.64 21.44
C ALA A 335 30.65 7.03 22.79
N ARG A 336 31.61 6.43 23.48
CA ARG A 336 31.50 5.94 24.84
C ARG A 336 32.43 6.74 25.74
N HIS A 337 31.87 7.32 26.77
CA HIS A 337 32.60 8.05 27.80
C HIS A 337 32.66 7.18 29.04
N THR A 338 33.85 6.93 29.58
CA THR A 338 34.06 6.13 30.78
C THR A 338 34.74 6.94 31.87
N PHE A 339 34.30 6.67 33.10
CA PHE A 339 34.76 7.26 34.35
C PHE A 339 34.90 6.10 35.34
N GLY A 340 35.96 6.02 36.14
CA GLY A 340 36.01 5.04 37.24
C GLY A 340 37.40 4.54 37.62
N ASP A 341 37.40 3.83 38.76
CA ASP A 341 38.50 3.30 39.56
C ASP A 341 39.89 3.27 38.88
N GLN A 342 40.76 4.20 39.29
CA GLN A 342 42.16 4.38 38.83
C GLN A 342 42.34 4.80 37.35
N GLU A 343 41.30 4.85 36.52
CA GLU A 343 41.40 5.31 35.13
C GLU A 343 40.96 6.77 34.95
N HIS A 344 41.71 7.50 34.12
CA HIS A 344 41.34 8.87 33.72
C HIS A 344 40.07 8.87 32.88
N TYR A 345 39.37 10.02 32.82
CA TYR A 345 38.26 10.21 31.88
C TYR A 345 38.75 9.93 30.44
N GLN A 346 38.14 8.93 29.82
CA GLN A 346 38.43 8.51 28.45
C GLN A 346 37.18 8.58 27.59
N THR A 347 37.38 8.86 26.32
CA THR A 347 36.34 8.75 25.30
C THR A 347 36.77 7.73 24.26
N PHE A 348 36.04 6.62 24.18
CA PHE A 348 36.11 5.70 23.07
C PHE A 348 35.21 6.20 21.93
N LEU A 349 35.79 6.36 20.76
CA LEU A 349 35.16 6.80 19.53
C LEU A 349 35.09 5.64 18.56
N ASN A 350 33.96 5.50 17.89
CA ASN A 350 33.82 4.63 16.74
C ASN A 350 33.34 5.46 15.53
N VAL A 351 33.98 5.22 14.40
CA VAL A 351 33.53 5.63 13.07
C VAL A 351 33.36 4.34 12.29
N SER A 352 32.12 4.00 12.00
CA SER A 352 31.74 2.82 11.22
C SER A 352 30.56 3.15 10.33
N GLY A 353 30.35 2.35 9.28
CA GLY A 353 29.10 2.40 8.52
C GLY A 353 27.88 1.97 9.35
N ARG A 354 26.68 2.05 8.75
CA ARG A 354 25.44 1.53 9.41
C ARG A 354 25.38 0.00 9.43
N GLN A 355 26.24 -0.65 8.66
CA GLN A 355 26.43 -2.09 8.63
C GLN A 355 27.02 -2.55 9.98
N TRP A 356 26.17 -3.09 10.86
CA TRP A 356 26.61 -3.67 12.13
C TRP A 356 27.39 -4.97 11.83
N ARG A 357 28.72 -4.97 11.97
CA ARG A 357 29.55 -6.19 11.80
C ARG A 357 29.52 -7.10 13.05
N SER A 358 28.39 -7.16 13.74
CA SER A 358 28.14 -8.15 14.80
C SER A 358 27.62 -9.45 14.17
N LEU A 359 27.72 -10.59 14.87
CA LEU A 359 27.09 -11.84 14.42
C LEU A 359 25.60 -11.60 14.09
N TYR A 360 24.94 -10.75 14.90
CA TYR A 360 23.57 -10.30 14.68
C TYR A 360 23.40 -9.58 13.34
N GLY A 361 24.23 -8.58 13.03
CA GLY A 361 24.16 -7.87 11.75
C GLY A 361 24.54 -8.72 10.53
N LEU A 362 25.42 -9.71 10.69
CA LEU A 362 25.72 -10.71 9.66
C LEU A 362 24.55 -11.67 9.44
N THR A 363 23.86 -12.10 10.50
CA THR A 363 22.67 -12.97 10.40
C THR A 363 21.39 -12.21 10.00
N SER A 364 21.34 -10.89 10.23
CA SER A 364 20.24 -10.02 9.81
C SER A 364 20.45 -9.44 8.40
N GLY A 365 21.55 -9.79 7.72
CA GLY A 365 21.83 -9.37 6.34
C GLY A 365 22.27 -7.92 6.17
N GLY A 366 22.86 -7.29 7.20
CA GLY A 366 23.42 -5.93 7.13
C GLY A 366 22.38 -4.80 7.04
N GLY A 367 21.12 -5.13 6.74
CA GLY A 367 20.01 -4.18 6.77
C GLY A 367 19.60 -3.91 8.21
N GLY A 368 19.74 -2.64 8.64
CA GLY A 368 18.96 -2.13 9.77
C GLY A 368 17.50 -2.50 9.55
N ALA A 369 16.78 -2.81 10.64
CA ALA A 369 15.38 -3.24 10.62
C ALA A 369 14.59 -2.41 9.60
N GLY A 370 14.37 -2.97 8.40
CA GLY A 370 13.52 -2.36 7.41
C GLY A 370 12.13 -2.15 8.04
N PRO A 371 11.31 -1.23 7.50
CA PRO A 371 9.94 -1.07 7.97
C PRO A 371 9.30 -2.45 8.08
N ALA A 372 8.56 -2.68 9.17
CA ALA A 372 7.92 -3.96 9.44
C ALA A 372 7.14 -4.40 8.19
N ARG A 373 7.71 -5.34 7.43
CA ARG A 373 7.06 -5.81 6.21
C ARG A 373 5.89 -6.65 6.66
N LEU A 374 4.69 -6.31 6.22
CA LEU A 374 3.52 -7.15 6.42
C LEU A 374 3.65 -8.31 5.43
N PRO A 375 3.98 -9.54 5.86
CA PRO A 375 4.33 -10.62 4.94
C PRO A 375 3.08 -11.28 4.31
N SER A 376 1.93 -10.60 4.33
CA SER A 376 0.64 -11.26 4.15
C SER A 376 -0.39 -10.39 3.44
N VAL A 377 -1.48 -11.03 3.02
CA VAL A 377 -2.77 -10.39 2.75
C VAL A 377 -3.46 -9.99 4.05
N ALA A 378 -4.34 -9.00 4.00
CA ALA A 378 -5.19 -8.57 5.11
C ALA A 378 -6.63 -8.32 4.63
N ASN A 379 -7.60 -8.39 5.55
CA ASN A 379 -8.94 -7.88 5.30
C ASN A 379 -8.99 -6.37 5.52
N ALA A 380 -9.81 -5.70 4.73
CA ALA A 380 -10.06 -4.27 4.80
C ALA A 380 -11.52 -3.97 4.47
N LEU A 381 -11.99 -2.79 4.86
CA LEU A 381 -13.30 -2.27 4.50
C LEU A 381 -13.15 -1.13 3.51
N VAL A 382 -14.02 -1.10 2.51
CA VAL A 382 -14.06 -0.01 1.53
C VAL A 382 -14.73 1.22 2.13
N THR A 383 -14.06 2.37 2.07
CA THR A 383 -14.58 3.63 2.64
C THR A 383 -14.96 4.67 1.60
N ASP A 384 -14.35 4.64 0.43
CA ASP A 384 -14.65 5.59 -0.65
C ASP A 384 -14.39 4.95 -2.01
N ILE A 385 -15.33 5.19 -2.94
CA ILE A 385 -15.32 4.68 -4.32
C ILE A 385 -15.30 5.81 -5.36
N LYS A 386 -15.33 7.08 -4.93
CA LYS A 386 -15.40 8.26 -5.79
C LYS A 386 -14.03 8.61 -6.39
N ASP A 387 -13.44 7.67 -7.10
CA ASP A 387 -12.11 7.79 -7.69
C ASP A 387 -12.04 8.98 -8.68
N PRO A 388 -11.23 10.02 -8.41
CA PRO A 388 -11.06 11.16 -9.30
C PRO A 388 -10.57 10.79 -10.69
N LEU A 389 -9.83 9.68 -10.82
CA LEU A 389 -9.30 9.20 -12.09
C LEU A 389 -10.25 8.24 -12.82
N ARG A 390 -11.38 7.86 -12.20
CA ARG A 390 -12.38 6.94 -12.76
C ARG A 390 -11.79 5.59 -13.21
N GLN A 391 -10.83 5.06 -12.45
CA GLN A 391 -10.13 3.80 -12.74
C GLN A 391 -10.64 2.63 -11.88
N GLY A 392 -11.68 2.84 -11.06
CA GLY A 392 -12.23 1.79 -10.20
C GLY A 392 -11.40 1.51 -8.95
N ARG A 393 -10.58 2.50 -8.55
CA ARG A 393 -9.81 2.48 -7.32
C ARG A 393 -10.71 2.79 -6.12
N VAL A 394 -10.30 2.32 -4.95
CA VAL A 394 -11.05 2.52 -3.70
C VAL A 394 -10.14 2.97 -2.57
N LYS A 395 -10.69 3.60 -1.54
CA LYS A 395 -9.99 3.82 -0.27
C LYS A 395 -10.40 2.77 0.75
N LEU A 396 -9.47 2.46 1.64
CA LEU A 396 -9.60 1.35 2.57
C LEU A 396 -9.34 1.81 4.00
N THR A 397 -10.07 1.20 4.94
CA THR A 397 -9.71 1.15 6.35
C THR A 397 -9.39 -0.30 6.73
N PHE A 398 -8.52 -0.47 7.72
CA PHE A 398 -8.13 -1.79 8.19
C PHE A 398 -8.61 -1.92 9.64
N PRO A 399 -9.53 -2.86 9.96
CA PRO A 399 -10.12 -2.97 11.30
C PRO A 399 -9.13 -3.24 12.45
N TRP A 400 -7.91 -3.66 12.12
CA TRP A 400 -6.81 -3.93 13.07
C TRP A 400 -5.78 -2.78 13.15
N LEU A 401 -6.01 -1.70 12.41
CA LEU A 401 -5.28 -0.44 12.50
C LEU A 401 -6.12 0.61 13.24
N ASP A 402 -5.51 1.75 13.53
CA ASP A 402 -6.20 2.90 14.12
C ASP A 402 -7.30 3.44 13.19
N ASP A 403 -8.47 3.81 13.74
CA ASP A 403 -9.63 4.31 13.00
C ASP A 403 -9.34 5.58 12.18
N MET A 404 -8.29 6.35 12.55
CA MET A 404 -7.87 7.53 11.80
C MET A 404 -7.11 7.18 10.50
N TYR A 405 -6.65 5.93 10.35
CA TYR A 405 -5.93 5.49 9.17
C TYR A 405 -6.91 5.19 8.03
N VAL A 406 -6.80 5.97 6.96
CA VAL A 406 -7.44 5.70 5.67
C VAL A 406 -6.35 5.65 4.61
N SER A 407 -6.35 4.58 3.81
CA SER A 407 -5.40 4.41 2.71
C SER A 407 -5.53 5.52 1.65
N ASP A 408 -4.51 5.65 0.80
CA ASP A 408 -4.69 6.36 -0.47
C ASP A 408 -5.49 5.50 -1.46
N TRP A 409 -5.80 6.05 -2.64
CA TRP A 409 -6.51 5.37 -3.72
C TRP A 409 -5.81 4.07 -4.14
N THR A 410 -6.46 2.97 -3.86
CA THR A 410 -5.95 1.61 -4.02
C THR A 410 -6.47 0.97 -5.30
N ARG A 411 -5.60 0.33 -6.07
CA ARG A 411 -6.01 -0.38 -7.30
C ARG A 411 -6.74 -1.68 -6.96
N THR A 412 -7.82 -1.93 -7.70
CA THR A 412 -8.59 -3.18 -7.65
C THR A 412 -8.19 -4.07 -8.81
N VAL A 413 -7.99 -5.36 -8.56
CA VAL A 413 -7.75 -6.35 -9.62
C VAL A 413 -8.94 -6.38 -10.58
N GLN A 414 -8.67 -6.27 -11.87
CA GLN A 414 -9.67 -6.36 -12.94
C GLN A 414 -9.25 -7.44 -13.95
N LEU A 415 -10.23 -8.12 -14.54
CA LEU A 415 -10.04 -9.09 -15.62
C LEU A 415 -9.91 -8.34 -16.95
N GLY A 416 -8.70 -7.90 -17.32
CA GLY A 416 -8.44 -7.27 -18.63
C GLY A 416 -7.48 -6.08 -18.56
N GLY A 417 -7.42 -5.28 -19.63
CA GLY A 417 -6.42 -4.23 -19.81
C GLY A 417 -6.82 -3.17 -20.83
N ALA A 418 -5.86 -2.72 -21.65
CA ALA A 418 -6.06 -1.58 -22.54
C ALA A 418 -7.30 -1.75 -23.44
N LYS A 419 -8.26 -0.82 -23.32
CA LYS A 419 -9.50 -0.72 -24.11
C LYS A 419 -10.48 -1.92 -23.97
N GLY A 420 -10.32 -2.78 -22.97
CA GLY A 420 -11.28 -3.86 -22.71
C GLY A 420 -10.98 -4.69 -21.46
N GLY A 421 -12.02 -5.21 -20.81
CA GLY A 421 -11.91 -5.99 -19.58
C GLY A 421 -13.14 -5.85 -18.69
N SER A 422 -13.09 -6.44 -17.51
CA SER A 422 -14.08 -6.20 -16.46
C SER A 422 -13.87 -4.85 -15.79
N MET A 423 -14.96 -4.30 -15.25
CA MET A 423 -14.94 -3.20 -14.29
C MET A 423 -15.90 -3.60 -13.16
N ILE A 424 -15.39 -4.40 -12.23
CA ILE A 424 -16.13 -4.87 -11.06
C ILE A 424 -15.45 -4.22 -9.85
N SER A 425 -15.99 -3.10 -9.41
CA SER A 425 -15.51 -2.38 -8.23
C SER A 425 -16.37 -2.76 -7.03
N PRO A 426 -15.77 -2.93 -5.83
CA PRO A 426 -16.53 -3.11 -4.60
C PRO A 426 -17.26 -1.82 -4.22
N ASP A 427 -18.34 -1.96 -3.45
CA ASP A 427 -19.11 -0.84 -2.90
C ASP A 427 -18.53 -0.37 -1.56
N VAL A 428 -18.99 0.80 -1.09
CA VAL A 428 -18.69 1.27 0.27
C VAL A 428 -19.23 0.26 1.29
N ASP A 429 -18.45 0.05 2.35
CA ASP A 429 -18.67 -0.92 3.44
C ASP A 429 -18.45 -2.40 3.07
N ASP A 430 -18.11 -2.72 1.81
CA ASP A 430 -17.77 -4.09 1.45
C ASP A 430 -16.43 -4.53 2.10
N GLU A 431 -16.40 -5.77 2.61
CA GLU A 431 -15.18 -6.42 3.07
C GLU A 431 -14.37 -6.96 1.88
N VAL A 432 -13.10 -6.59 1.81
CA VAL A 432 -12.21 -6.94 0.70
C VAL A 432 -10.91 -7.57 1.19
N LEU A 433 -10.37 -8.49 0.39
CA LEU A 433 -9.05 -9.05 0.56
C LEU A 433 -8.01 -8.14 -0.12
N VAL A 434 -6.98 -7.75 0.63
CA VAL A 434 -5.94 -6.82 0.20
C VAL A 434 -4.57 -7.50 0.28
N ALA A 435 -3.75 -7.33 -0.76
CA ALA A 435 -2.31 -7.65 -0.74
C ALA A 435 -1.47 -6.38 -0.71
N PHE A 436 -0.25 -6.45 -0.19
CA PHE A 436 0.67 -5.32 -0.12
C PHE A 436 1.89 -5.54 -1.03
N ASP A 437 2.22 -4.57 -1.87
CA ASP A 437 3.41 -4.62 -2.75
C ASP A 437 4.67 -4.78 -1.90
N ARG A 438 5.33 -5.95 -1.97
CA ARG A 438 6.53 -6.30 -1.19
C ARG A 438 6.40 -6.05 0.33
N GLY A 439 5.17 -6.11 0.83
CA GLY A 439 4.82 -5.92 2.24
C GLY A 439 4.68 -4.47 2.71
N ALA A 440 4.54 -3.51 1.79
CA ALA A 440 4.41 -2.09 2.09
C ALA A 440 2.93 -1.68 2.31
N LEU A 441 2.60 -1.22 3.52
CA LEU A 441 1.23 -0.84 3.92
C LEU A 441 0.63 0.29 3.07
N ASP A 442 1.48 1.18 2.57
CA ASP A 442 1.16 2.31 1.69
C ASP A 442 0.95 1.92 0.22
N HIS A 443 1.24 0.67 -0.16
CA HIS A 443 1.00 0.15 -1.51
C HIS A 443 0.10 -1.10 -1.51
N PRO A 444 -1.17 -0.98 -1.07
CA PRO A 444 -2.13 -2.07 -1.13
C PRO A 444 -2.65 -2.33 -2.57
N TYR A 445 -3.19 -3.53 -2.77
CA TYR A 445 -3.92 -3.98 -3.94
C TYR A 445 -5.16 -4.75 -3.48
N VAL A 446 -6.36 -4.34 -3.92
CA VAL A 446 -7.59 -5.09 -3.66
C VAL A 446 -7.64 -6.29 -4.63
N ILE A 447 -7.63 -7.50 -4.08
CA ILE A 447 -7.73 -8.75 -4.83
C ILE A 447 -9.18 -9.05 -5.20
N GLY A 448 -10.11 -8.86 -4.25
CA GLY A 448 -11.54 -9.14 -4.44
C GLY A 448 -12.34 -9.02 -3.15
N GLY A 449 -13.67 -9.08 -3.25
CA GLY A 449 -14.59 -9.06 -2.12
C GLY A 449 -14.61 -10.38 -1.34
N LEU A 450 -14.90 -10.30 -0.05
CA LEU A 450 -15.08 -11.41 0.87
C LEU A 450 -16.51 -11.38 1.42
N TYR A 451 -17.18 -12.52 1.40
CA TYR A 451 -18.42 -12.69 2.17
C TYR A 451 -18.09 -12.95 3.64
N ASN A 452 -18.97 -12.49 4.53
CA ASN A 452 -18.80 -12.59 5.98
C ASN A 452 -20.11 -13.01 6.68
N GLY A 453 -20.17 -12.86 8.01
CA GLY A 453 -21.34 -13.25 8.80
C GLY A 453 -22.61 -12.43 8.53
N VAL A 454 -22.46 -11.25 7.93
CA VAL A 454 -23.52 -10.29 7.59
C VAL A 454 -23.74 -10.28 6.07
N ASP A 455 -22.70 -9.99 5.30
CA ASP A 455 -22.71 -9.97 3.84
C ASP A 455 -22.61 -11.41 3.32
N LYS A 456 -23.75 -11.96 2.91
CA LYS A 456 -23.87 -13.34 2.43
C LYS A 456 -24.19 -13.35 0.94
N PRO A 457 -23.76 -14.40 0.21
CA PRO A 457 -24.24 -14.60 -1.14
C PRO A 457 -25.77 -14.79 -1.13
N ASP A 458 -26.47 -14.18 -2.08
CA ASP A 458 -27.93 -14.21 -2.13
C ASP A 458 -28.50 -15.65 -2.14
N PRO A 459 -29.61 -15.88 -1.42
CA PRO A 459 -30.32 -17.15 -1.48
C PRO A 459 -30.97 -17.28 -2.86
N VAL A 460 -30.59 -18.32 -3.60
CA VAL A 460 -31.17 -18.62 -4.91
C VAL A 460 -31.66 -20.06 -4.98
N ASP A 461 -32.41 -20.34 -6.03
CA ASP A 461 -33.05 -21.63 -6.33
C ASP A 461 -32.09 -22.79 -6.62
N VAL A 462 -30.83 -22.51 -6.96
CA VAL A 462 -29.78 -23.52 -7.20
C VAL A 462 -28.60 -23.31 -6.24
N PRO A 463 -28.28 -24.27 -5.36
CA PRO A 463 -27.18 -24.12 -4.42
C PRO A 463 -25.83 -24.03 -5.16
N VAL A 464 -24.81 -23.46 -4.48
CA VAL A 464 -23.44 -23.35 -5.04
C VAL A 464 -22.85 -24.73 -5.33
N TYR A 465 -23.10 -25.70 -4.46
CA TYR A 465 -22.65 -27.07 -4.60
C TYR A 465 -23.73 -28.08 -4.19
N ASP A 466 -23.61 -29.30 -4.71
CA ASP A 466 -24.39 -30.47 -4.30
C ASP A 466 -23.72 -31.10 -3.05
N PRO A 467 -24.38 -31.13 -1.88
CA PRO A 467 -23.78 -31.62 -0.64
C PRO A 467 -23.55 -33.14 -0.63
N THR A 468 -24.29 -33.91 -1.44
CA THR A 468 -24.13 -35.36 -1.54
C THR A 468 -22.97 -35.74 -2.45
N ARG A 469 -22.76 -34.97 -3.52
CA ARG A 469 -21.72 -35.25 -4.54
C ARG A 469 -20.45 -34.42 -4.39
N GLY A 470 -20.47 -33.34 -3.61
CA GLY A 470 -19.34 -32.42 -3.46
C GLY A 470 -18.96 -31.69 -4.76
N LYS A 471 -19.91 -31.52 -5.69
CA LYS A 471 -19.66 -30.86 -6.99
C LYS A 471 -20.28 -29.48 -7.03
N VAL A 472 -19.57 -28.52 -7.62
CA VAL A 472 -20.08 -27.16 -7.87
C VAL A 472 -21.21 -27.23 -8.90
N THR A 473 -22.39 -26.76 -8.52
CA THR A 473 -23.62 -26.78 -9.32
C THR A 473 -24.00 -25.42 -9.87
N ARG A 474 -23.45 -24.33 -9.31
CA ARG A 474 -23.70 -22.96 -9.77
C ARG A 474 -22.42 -22.13 -9.75
N ARG A 475 -22.21 -21.36 -10.81
CA ARG A 475 -21.22 -20.27 -10.88
C ARG A 475 -21.95 -19.02 -11.32
N THR A 476 -21.85 -17.95 -10.54
CA THR A 476 -22.63 -16.73 -10.75
C THR A 476 -21.68 -15.54 -10.89
N LEU A 477 -21.96 -14.70 -11.88
CA LEU A 477 -21.49 -13.31 -11.92
C LEU A 477 -22.71 -12.43 -11.66
N SER A 478 -22.68 -11.62 -10.60
CA SER A 478 -23.79 -10.75 -10.22
C SER A 478 -23.31 -9.40 -9.67
N ASP A 479 -24.17 -8.39 -9.76
CA ASP A 479 -24.02 -7.14 -9.03
C ASP A 479 -24.75 -7.17 -7.66
N ARG A 480 -24.66 -6.08 -6.90
CA ARG A 480 -25.34 -5.94 -5.59
C ARG A 480 -26.87 -5.93 -5.70
N SER A 481 -27.41 -5.60 -6.87
CA SER A 481 -28.85 -5.65 -7.14
C SER A 481 -29.29 -7.03 -7.65
N ASN A 482 -28.42 -8.04 -7.63
CA ASN A 482 -28.67 -9.41 -8.08
C ASN A 482 -29.03 -9.55 -9.58
N ASN A 483 -28.62 -8.59 -10.41
CA ASN A 483 -28.58 -8.79 -11.87
C ASN A 483 -27.45 -9.78 -12.16
N ARG A 484 -27.80 -10.92 -12.76
CA ARG A 484 -26.89 -12.07 -12.74
C ARG A 484 -26.84 -12.87 -14.04
N ILE A 485 -25.67 -13.46 -14.24
CA ILE A 485 -25.38 -14.49 -15.23
C ILE A 485 -24.99 -15.75 -14.46
N ASP A 486 -25.79 -16.80 -14.59
CA ASP A 486 -25.58 -18.07 -13.93
C ASP A 486 -25.19 -19.17 -14.92
N LEU A 487 -24.13 -19.90 -14.60
CA LEU A 487 -23.79 -21.18 -15.22
C LEU A 487 -24.23 -22.31 -14.28
N LEU A 488 -25.23 -23.08 -14.72
CA LEU A 488 -25.90 -24.10 -13.93
C LEU A 488 -25.50 -25.51 -14.40
N ASP A 489 -25.12 -26.37 -13.47
CA ASP A 489 -24.83 -27.79 -13.73
C ASP A 489 -25.38 -28.70 -12.61
N GLN A 490 -26.63 -28.44 -12.21
CA GLN A 490 -27.27 -29.22 -11.17
C GLN A 490 -27.69 -30.59 -11.72
N SER A 491 -27.14 -31.66 -11.14
CA SER A 491 -27.47 -33.01 -11.55
C SER A 491 -28.80 -33.50 -10.96
N VAL A 492 -29.08 -33.14 -9.70
CA VAL A 492 -30.34 -33.42 -9.00
C VAL A 492 -31.26 -32.23 -9.17
N GLY A 493 -32.49 -32.43 -9.66
CA GLY A 493 -33.40 -31.32 -10.04
C GLY A 493 -33.20 -30.80 -11.46
N LEU A 494 -32.19 -31.30 -12.19
CA LEU A 494 -31.99 -31.18 -13.64
C LEU A 494 -31.88 -29.74 -14.20
N LYS A 495 -31.57 -28.75 -13.36
CA LYS A 495 -31.29 -27.37 -13.81
C LYS A 495 -29.86 -27.28 -14.32
N ARG A 496 -29.71 -27.42 -15.64
CA ARG A 496 -28.42 -27.35 -16.33
C ARG A 496 -28.52 -26.40 -17.51
N GLY A 497 -27.56 -25.49 -17.64
CA GLY A 497 -27.58 -24.50 -18.72
C GLY A 497 -27.06 -23.13 -18.30
N VAL A 498 -27.56 -22.10 -18.98
CA VAL A 498 -27.17 -20.70 -18.74
C VAL A 498 -28.43 -19.89 -18.48
N ARG A 499 -28.39 -19.05 -17.43
CA ARG A 499 -29.48 -18.13 -17.10
C ARG A 499 -28.96 -16.71 -17.01
N LEU A 500 -29.67 -15.79 -17.66
CA LEU A 500 -29.52 -14.35 -17.47
C LEU A 500 -30.79 -13.85 -16.81
N SER A 501 -30.67 -13.13 -15.71
CA SER A 501 -31.83 -12.61 -14.98
C SER A 501 -31.54 -11.27 -14.33
N THR A 502 -32.56 -10.43 -14.32
CA THR A 502 -32.61 -9.22 -13.49
C THR A 502 -32.87 -9.59 -12.03
N GLY A 503 -32.42 -8.77 -11.09
CA GLY A 503 -32.54 -9.09 -9.67
C GLY A 503 -33.97 -9.11 -9.11
N ASP A 504 -34.92 -8.51 -9.83
CA ASP A 504 -36.36 -8.57 -9.52
C ASP A 504 -37.08 -9.71 -10.26
N ASP A 505 -36.31 -10.55 -10.97
CA ASP A 505 -36.77 -11.66 -11.81
C ASP A 505 -37.93 -11.25 -12.76
N ARG A 506 -37.94 -10.01 -13.25
CA ARG A 506 -38.94 -9.54 -14.24
C ARG A 506 -38.54 -9.82 -15.68
N LEU A 507 -37.24 -9.95 -15.92
CA LEU A 507 -36.65 -10.26 -17.23
C LEU A 507 -35.72 -11.47 -17.06
N THR A 508 -35.97 -12.54 -17.81
CA THR A 508 -35.11 -13.74 -17.79
C THR A 508 -34.90 -14.31 -19.19
N ILE A 509 -33.69 -14.84 -19.40
CA ILE A 509 -33.35 -15.67 -20.56
C ILE A 509 -32.74 -16.96 -20.02
N ASN A 510 -33.40 -18.09 -20.29
CA ASN A 510 -32.97 -19.40 -19.84
C ASN A 510 -32.63 -20.29 -21.04
N LEU A 511 -31.39 -20.76 -21.10
CA LEU A 511 -30.95 -21.80 -22.03
C LEU A 511 -30.88 -23.11 -21.25
N ASP A 512 -31.93 -23.92 -21.34
CA ASP A 512 -32.05 -25.20 -20.63
C ASP A 512 -31.42 -26.33 -21.46
N ARG A 513 -30.31 -26.87 -20.96
CA ARG A 513 -29.58 -27.98 -21.58
C ARG A 513 -30.29 -29.32 -21.42
N THR A 514 -31.07 -29.52 -20.36
CA THR A 514 -31.80 -30.77 -20.13
C THR A 514 -32.96 -30.89 -21.11
N LYS A 515 -33.74 -29.82 -21.28
CA LYS A 515 -34.89 -29.79 -22.21
C LYS A 515 -34.50 -29.43 -23.65
N THR A 516 -33.30 -28.88 -23.85
CA THR A 516 -32.87 -28.28 -25.12
C THR A 516 -33.82 -27.15 -25.54
N GLU A 517 -34.12 -26.27 -24.58
CA GLU A 517 -35.12 -25.20 -24.72
C GLU A 517 -34.50 -23.84 -24.43
N ILE A 518 -34.91 -22.82 -25.18
CA ILE A 518 -34.60 -21.42 -24.88
C ILE A 518 -35.91 -20.71 -24.52
N VAL A 519 -35.99 -20.17 -23.30
CA VAL A 519 -37.13 -19.38 -22.83
C VAL A 519 -36.69 -17.94 -22.64
N VAL A 520 -37.37 -17.02 -23.31
CA VAL A 520 -37.25 -15.57 -23.11
C VAL A 520 -38.53 -15.09 -22.45
N ASP A 521 -38.46 -14.73 -21.17
CA ASP A 521 -39.61 -14.29 -20.39
C ASP A 521 -39.44 -12.83 -19.96
N SER A 522 -40.50 -12.05 -20.15
CA SER A 522 -40.55 -10.62 -19.84
C SER A 522 -41.93 -10.26 -19.29
N LYS A 523 -41.96 -9.71 -18.08
CA LYS A 523 -43.16 -9.08 -17.50
C LYS A 523 -43.46 -7.70 -18.11
N GLY A 524 -42.73 -7.30 -19.15
CA GLY A 524 -42.88 -6.04 -19.87
C GLY A 524 -43.10 -6.30 -21.36
N ALA A 525 -42.31 -5.64 -22.21
CA ALA A 525 -42.34 -5.82 -23.65
C ALA A 525 -41.10 -6.58 -24.15
N VAL A 526 -41.23 -7.27 -25.29
CA VAL A 526 -40.13 -7.87 -26.06
C VAL A 526 -40.17 -7.28 -27.46
N SER A 527 -39.03 -6.74 -27.93
CA SER A 527 -38.91 -6.14 -29.27
C SER A 527 -37.73 -6.75 -30.02
N ILE A 528 -38.01 -7.39 -31.16
CA ILE A 528 -37.01 -7.97 -32.06
C ILE A 528 -36.95 -7.12 -33.34
N ARG A 529 -35.78 -6.53 -33.64
CA ARG A 529 -35.59 -5.64 -34.81
C ARG A 529 -34.33 -6.06 -35.57
N GLY A 530 -34.43 -6.14 -36.90
CA GLY A 530 -33.29 -6.38 -37.79
C GLY A 530 -33.32 -5.37 -38.95
N SER A 531 -32.18 -4.75 -39.26
CA SER A 531 -32.07 -3.77 -40.35
C SER A 531 -31.97 -4.44 -41.73
N ALA A 532 -31.32 -5.60 -41.81
CA ALA A 532 -31.20 -6.38 -43.04
C ALA A 532 -32.30 -7.44 -43.19
N GLY A 533 -32.67 -8.12 -42.09
CA GLY A 533 -33.72 -9.13 -42.09
C GLY A 533 -33.85 -9.86 -40.76
N VAL A 534 -34.97 -10.57 -40.59
CA VAL A 534 -35.24 -11.49 -39.47
C VAL A 534 -35.90 -12.73 -40.07
N ALA A 535 -35.37 -13.91 -39.79
CA ALA A 535 -35.91 -15.19 -40.29
C ALA A 535 -36.21 -16.13 -39.11
N VAL A 536 -37.37 -16.78 -39.14
CA VAL A 536 -37.80 -17.77 -38.14
C VAL A 536 -38.18 -19.04 -38.88
N ASN A 537 -37.38 -20.09 -38.74
CA ASN A 537 -37.60 -21.39 -39.38
C ASN A 537 -37.84 -22.44 -38.29
N ALA A 538 -39.00 -23.08 -38.32
CA ALA A 538 -39.33 -24.18 -37.41
C ALA A 538 -39.41 -25.49 -38.22
N GLY A 539 -38.69 -26.54 -37.77
CA GLY A 539 -38.82 -27.88 -38.35
C GLY A 539 -40.12 -28.59 -37.94
N GLY A 540 -40.72 -28.15 -36.83
CA GLY A 540 -42.05 -28.54 -36.39
C GLY A 540 -43.03 -27.38 -36.50
N ASN A 541 -43.88 -27.21 -35.49
CA ASN A 541 -44.92 -26.19 -35.51
C ASN A 541 -44.37 -24.81 -35.09
N LEU A 542 -44.84 -23.76 -35.77
CA LEU A 542 -44.72 -22.37 -35.32
C LEU A 542 -46.09 -21.88 -34.87
N SER A 543 -46.23 -21.50 -33.59
CA SER A 543 -47.47 -20.96 -33.02
C SER A 543 -47.27 -19.52 -32.58
N LEU A 544 -48.16 -18.63 -32.99
CA LEU A 544 -48.15 -17.20 -32.65
C LEU A 544 -49.51 -16.84 -32.04
N ASN A 545 -49.53 -16.54 -30.74
CA ASN A 545 -50.76 -16.24 -30.00
C ASN A 545 -50.66 -14.84 -29.39
N ALA A 546 -51.70 -14.03 -29.59
CA ALA A 546 -51.83 -12.71 -28.97
C ALA A 546 -53.24 -12.58 -28.37
N VAL A 547 -53.32 -12.19 -27.10
CA VAL A 547 -54.61 -11.87 -26.45
C VAL A 547 -55.17 -10.53 -26.97
N GLY A 548 -54.27 -9.58 -27.25
CA GLY A 548 -54.60 -8.34 -27.96
C GLY A 548 -54.56 -8.52 -29.48
N SER A 549 -54.21 -7.44 -30.19
CA SER A 549 -54.10 -7.48 -31.65
C SER A 549 -52.81 -8.14 -32.14
N LEU A 550 -52.90 -8.99 -33.16
CA LEU A 550 -51.77 -9.38 -34.01
C LEU A 550 -51.77 -8.55 -35.29
N THR A 551 -50.70 -7.81 -35.56
CA THR A 551 -50.55 -6.99 -36.78
C THR A 551 -49.34 -7.47 -37.58
N ILE A 552 -49.54 -7.78 -38.86
CA ILE A 552 -48.47 -8.15 -39.81
C ILE A 552 -48.52 -7.16 -40.98
N ARG A 553 -47.45 -6.40 -41.18
CA ARG A 553 -47.35 -5.39 -42.24
C ARG A 553 -46.09 -5.63 -43.07
N SER A 554 -46.22 -5.64 -44.39
CA SER A 554 -45.11 -5.60 -45.33
C SER A 554 -45.19 -4.32 -46.16
N GLY A 555 -44.06 -3.64 -46.34
CA GLY A 555 -43.97 -2.52 -47.29
C GLY A 555 -43.80 -2.99 -48.74
N GLY A 556 -43.39 -4.25 -48.94
CA GLY A 556 -43.32 -4.91 -50.23
C GLY A 556 -44.30 -6.08 -50.32
N PRO A 557 -44.06 -7.06 -51.20
CA PRO A 557 -44.90 -8.26 -51.30
C PRO A 557 -44.97 -9.04 -49.98
N MET A 558 -46.12 -9.65 -49.71
CA MET A 558 -46.31 -10.62 -48.63
C MET A 558 -46.73 -11.95 -49.26
N ASN A 559 -45.91 -12.99 -49.10
CA ASN A 559 -46.18 -14.33 -49.63
C ASN A 559 -46.54 -15.28 -48.49
N ILE A 560 -47.75 -15.84 -48.53
CA ILE A 560 -48.22 -16.85 -47.57
C ILE A 560 -48.55 -18.11 -48.36
N ASN A 561 -47.69 -19.13 -48.24
CA ASN A 561 -47.84 -20.39 -48.97
C ASN A 561 -48.15 -21.53 -47.98
N ALA A 562 -49.30 -22.18 -48.15
CA ALA A 562 -49.65 -23.38 -47.41
C ALA A 562 -49.72 -24.57 -48.38
N ALA A 563 -48.94 -25.63 -48.12
CA ALA A 563 -48.87 -26.79 -49.02
C ALA A 563 -50.15 -27.65 -49.00
N SER A 564 -50.96 -27.55 -47.94
CA SER A 564 -52.19 -28.32 -47.78
C SER A 564 -53.40 -27.42 -47.60
N VAL A 565 -53.58 -26.83 -46.41
CA VAL A 565 -54.74 -25.99 -46.09
C VAL A 565 -54.27 -24.66 -45.51
N LEU A 566 -54.83 -23.57 -46.03
CA LEU A 566 -54.83 -22.26 -45.36
C LEU A 566 -56.24 -22.03 -44.82
N SER A 567 -56.40 -22.02 -43.50
CA SER A 567 -57.67 -21.72 -42.84
C SER A 567 -57.61 -20.32 -42.21
N VAL A 568 -58.61 -19.49 -42.51
CA VAL A 568 -58.75 -18.13 -41.95
C VAL A 568 -60.16 -18.01 -41.39
N GLN A 569 -60.27 -17.95 -40.07
CA GLN A 569 -61.55 -17.80 -39.37
C GLN A 569 -61.54 -16.49 -38.57
N ALA A 570 -62.57 -15.67 -38.74
CA ALA A 570 -62.85 -14.54 -37.87
C ALA A 570 -64.16 -14.80 -37.13
N GLY A 571 -64.21 -14.52 -35.82
CA GLY A 571 -65.46 -14.57 -35.05
C GLY A 571 -66.41 -13.41 -35.35
N GLY A 572 -65.87 -12.31 -35.88
CA GLY A 572 -66.62 -11.15 -36.38
C GLY A 572 -66.46 -10.99 -37.90
N VAL A 573 -65.91 -9.85 -38.33
CA VAL A 573 -65.71 -9.54 -39.75
C VAL A 573 -64.31 -9.96 -40.21
N ALA A 574 -64.24 -10.67 -41.34
CA ALA A 574 -63.01 -10.82 -42.12
C ALA A 574 -63.11 -9.93 -43.37
N SER A 575 -62.30 -8.88 -43.45
CA SER A 575 -62.29 -7.93 -44.58
C SER A 575 -60.99 -8.04 -45.38
N VAL A 576 -61.10 -8.17 -46.70
CA VAL A 576 -59.97 -8.11 -47.64
C VAL A 576 -60.20 -6.93 -48.59
N THR A 577 -59.24 -6.01 -48.66
CA THR A 577 -59.33 -4.81 -49.49
C THR A 577 -58.04 -4.67 -50.30
N ALA A 578 -58.16 -4.50 -51.62
CA ALA A 578 -57.05 -4.23 -52.52
C ALA A 578 -57.23 -2.84 -53.15
N GLY A 579 -56.19 -2.01 -53.15
CA GLY A 579 -56.21 -0.72 -53.85
C GLY A 579 -56.11 -0.85 -55.38
N GLY A 580 -55.65 -2.02 -55.85
CA GLY A 580 -55.66 -2.42 -57.26
C GLY A 580 -56.59 -3.62 -57.48
N ALA A 581 -56.15 -4.59 -58.29
CA ALA A 581 -56.90 -5.81 -58.51
C ALA A 581 -56.80 -6.79 -57.31
N LEU A 582 -57.91 -7.45 -56.99
CA LEU A 582 -57.95 -8.63 -56.13
C LEU A 582 -58.28 -9.85 -57.01
N THR A 583 -57.36 -10.81 -57.09
CA THR A 583 -57.54 -12.04 -57.87
C THR A 583 -57.66 -13.24 -56.94
N MET A 584 -58.73 -14.02 -57.07
CA MET A 584 -58.93 -15.29 -56.37
C MET A 584 -59.17 -16.39 -57.40
N THR A 585 -58.30 -17.40 -57.42
CA THR A 585 -58.36 -18.51 -58.38
C THR A 585 -58.36 -19.83 -57.62
N SER A 586 -59.30 -20.72 -57.95
CA SER A 586 -59.32 -22.12 -57.49
C SER A 586 -59.23 -23.04 -58.72
N THR A 587 -58.41 -24.09 -58.65
CA THR A 587 -58.31 -25.11 -59.70
C THR A 587 -59.44 -26.14 -59.62
N ALA A 588 -60.07 -26.27 -58.45
CA ALA A 588 -61.21 -27.14 -58.21
C ALA A 588 -62.47 -26.28 -58.01
N ALA A 589 -63.19 -26.48 -56.91
CA ALA A 589 -64.33 -25.67 -56.56
C ALA A 589 -63.92 -24.42 -55.76
N MET A 590 -64.65 -23.32 -55.94
CA MET A 590 -64.66 -22.18 -55.04
C MET A 590 -66.11 -22.01 -54.53
N THR A 591 -66.30 -22.00 -53.21
CA THR A 591 -67.61 -21.83 -52.58
C THR A 591 -67.64 -20.55 -51.77
N LEU A 592 -68.63 -19.70 -52.03
CA LEU A 592 -68.91 -18.47 -51.28
C LEU A 592 -70.32 -18.59 -50.70
N THR A 593 -70.41 -18.75 -49.38
CA THR A 593 -71.69 -18.91 -48.68
C THR A 593 -71.89 -17.76 -47.71
N ALA A 594 -73.04 -17.10 -47.79
CA ALA A 594 -73.47 -16.07 -46.84
C ALA A 594 -74.79 -16.48 -46.20
N GLY A 595 -74.90 -16.38 -44.87
CA GLY A 595 -76.12 -16.74 -44.14
C GLY A 595 -77.27 -15.74 -44.30
N VAL A 596 -76.97 -14.49 -44.67
CA VAL A 596 -77.97 -13.42 -44.84
C VAL A 596 -77.98 -12.91 -46.28
N SER A 597 -76.86 -12.32 -46.74
CA SER A 597 -76.77 -11.77 -48.09
C SER A 597 -75.34 -11.83 -48.63
N LEU A 598 -75.21 -12.17 -49.91
CA LEU A 598 -73.98 -12.01 -50.69
C LEU A 598 -74.20 -10.88 -51.71
N GLN A 599 -73.40 -9.81 -51.64
CA GLN A 599 -73.49 -8.68 -52.57
C GLN A 599 -72.20 -8.55 -53.39
N MET A 600 -72.34 -8.43 -54.71
CA MET A 600 -71.26 -8.08 -55.62
C MET A 600 -71.64 -6.80 -56.36
N THR A 601 -70.74 -5.83 -56.41
CA THR A 601 -70.99 -4.54 -57.06
C THR A 601 -69.75 -4.14 -57.86
N ALA A 602 -69.95 -3.80 -59.13
CA ALA A 602 -68.89 -3.34 -60.02
C ALA A 602 -69.37 -2.13 -60.83
N ALA A 603 -68.47 -1.17 -61.09
CA ALA A 603 -68.81 0.04 -61.82
C ALA A 603 -69.02 -0.19 -63.33
N ILE A 604 -68.36 -1.21 -63.90
CA ILE A 604 -68.40 -1.50 -65.33
C ILE A 604 -69.20 -2.78 -65.59
N ASN A 605 -68.70 -3.93 -65.13
CA ASN A 605 -69.36 -5.21 -65.35
C ASN A 605 -69.07 -6.23 -64.24
N ILE A 606 -70.01 -7.16 -64.08
CA ILE A 606 -69.81 -8.42 -63.35
C ILE A 606 -69.93 -9.54 -64.39
N GLY A 607 -68.86 -10.31 -64.60
CA GLY A 607 -68.84 -11.42 -65.54
C GLY A 607 -69.03 -12.76 -64.84
N LEU A 608 -70.00 -13.55 -65.29
CA LEU A 608 -70.18 -14.94 -64.89
C LEU A 608 -70.11 -15.83 -66.14
N GLN A 609 -69.09 -16.70 -66.21
CA GLN A 609 -68.89 -17.60 -67.34
C GLN A 609 -68.99 -19.05 -66.83
N ALA A 610 -70.11 -19.71 -67.11
CA ALA A 610 -70.35 -21.10 -66.75
C ALA A 610 -71.33 -21.74 -67.73
N ILE A 611 -71.25 -23.07 -67.91
CA ILE A 611 -72.24 -23.84 -68.70
C ILE A 611 -73.62 -23.75 -68.05
N THR A 612 -73.67 -23.72 -66.71
CA THR A 612 -74.92 -23.67 -65.94
C THR A 612 -74.81 -22.67 -64.81
N ILE A 613 -75.75 -21.72 -64.75
CA ILE A 613 -75.96 -20.81 -63.61
C ILE A 613 -77.31 -21.15 -63.02
N LYS A 614 -77.34 -21.70 -61.79
CA LYS A 614 -78.58 -22.03 -61.08
C LYS A 614 -78.98 -20.86 -60.18
N SER A 615 -80.20 -20.37 -60.33
CA SER A 615 -80.85 -19.43 -59.40
C SER A 615 -82.15 -20.03 -58.91
N SER A 616 -82.39 -20.00 -57.60
CA SER A 616 -83.65 -20.43 -57.00
C SER A 616 -84.62 -19.26 -56.78
N GLY A 617 -84.24 -18.03 -57.17
CA GLY A 617 -85.00 -16.80 -56.93
C GLY A 617 -85.12 -15.90 -58.16
N LEU A 618 -85.87 -14.80 -58.00
CA LEU A 618 -86.13 -13.82 -59.06
C LEU A 618 -84.85 -13.06 -59.44
N LEU A 619 -84.48 -13.12 -60.72
CA LEU A 619 -83.41 -12.29 -61.29
C LEU A 619 -84.04 -11.04 -61.92
N THR A 620 -83.77 -9.87 -61.33
CA THR A 620 -84.24 -8.57 -61.83
C THR A 620 -83.08 -7.75 -62.38
N SER A 621 -83.23 -7.12 -63.55
CA SER A 621 -82.26 -6.15 -64.07
C SER A 621 -82.99 -4.86 -64.49
N ASN A 622 -82.50 -3.71 -64.02
CA ASN A 622 -83.07 -2.37 -64.22
C ASN A 622 -84.60 -2.28 -64.07
N ASN A 623 -85.15 -2.87 -63.00
CA ASN A 623 -86.59 -2.92 -62.71
C ASN A 623 -87.48 -3.58 -63.79
N ASN A 624 -86.90 -4.27 -64.78
CA ASN A 624 -87.61 -5.16 -65.68
C ASN A 624 -87.30 -6.62 -65.33
N LYS A 625 -88.32 -7.50 -65.37
CA LYS A 625 -88.11 -8.95 -65.27
C LYS A 625 -87.26 -9.38 -66.45
N VAL A 626 -86.01 -9.79 -66.21
CA VAL A 626 -85.12 -10.20 -67.31
C VAL A 626 -85.26 -11.69 -67.63
N LEU A 627 -85.74 -12.53 -66.70
CA LEU A 627 -86.19 -13.91 -66.97
C LEU A 627 -87.05 -14.44 -65.82
N THR A 628 -88.18 -15.08 -66.14
CA THR A 628 -88.87 -16.01 -65.22
C THR A 628 -88.47 -17.40 -65.68
N MET A 629 -87.57 -18.07 -64.95
CA MET A 629 -87.25 -19.47 -65.25
C MET A 629 -88.30 -20.34 -64.54
N GLY A 630 -89.11 -21.05 -65.32
CA GLY A 630 -90.08 -22.01 -64.80
C GLY A 630 -89.37 -23.18 -64.10
N ALA A 631 -89.97 -23.66 -63.01
CA ALA A 631 -89.52 -24.86 -62.32
C ALA A 631 -89.59 -26.07 -63.26
N GLY A 632 -88.49 -26.80 -63.35
CA GLY A 632 -88.40 -28.18 -63.82
C GLY A 632 -87.61 -28.97 -62.80
#